data_AF-A0A381TG32-F1
#
_entry.id   AF-A0A381TG32-F1
#
_cell.length_a   1.000
_cell.length_b   1.000
_cell.length_c   1.000
_cell.angle_alpha   90.00
_cell.angle_beta   90.00
_cell.angle_gamma   90.00
#
_symmetry.space_group_name_H-M   'P 1'
#
loop_
_entity.id
_entity.type
_entity.pdbx_description
1 polymer ?
#
loop_
_entity_poly.entity_id
_entity_poly.type
_entity_poly.pdbx_seq_one_letter_code
_entity_poly.pdbx_strand_id
1 'polypeptide(L)'
;MNLLIDQGCFKIYYRDPDTTGNRLFLSAHTSTVMDAVAEFNLIKGGFDTPLRIERYNTYGKLTDVFNMDGRYGVPRRKDMAYAL
;
A
#
# COMPACT_ATOMS: atom_id res chain seq x y z
N MET A 1 -23.54 18.98 0.54
CA MET A 1 -22.74 18.02 1.33
C MET A 1 -21.65 17.48 0.42
N ASN A 2 -20.44 18.08 0.46
CA ASN A 2 -19.31 17.60 -0.33
C ASN A 2 -18.76 16.35 0.36
N LEU A 3 -19.16 15.17 -0.12
CA LEU A 3 -18.53 13.91 0.23
C LEU A 3 -17.18 13.83 -0.51
N LEU A 4 -16.19 14.61 -0.07
CA LEU A 4 -14.81 14.31 -0.37
C LEU A 4 -14.43 13.10 0.47
N ILE A 5 -14.92 11.92 0.04
CA ILE A 5 -14.39 10.64 0.48
C ILE A 5 -12.90 10.68 0.17
N ASP A 6 -12.03 10.14 1.03
CA ASP A 6 -10.63 10.00 0.69
C ASP A 6 -10.51 9.02 -0.50
N GLN A 7 -10.62 9.56 -1.72
CA GLN A 7 -10.76 8.82 -2.97
C GLN A 7 -9.39 8.44 -3.58
N GLY A 8 -8.37 8.37 -2.73
CA GLY A 8 -7.09 7.83 -3.13
C GLY A 8 -7.12 6.32 -3.26
N CYS A 9 -6.01 5.73 -3.69
CA CYS A 9 -5.80 4.30 -3.63
C CYS A 9 -4.39 3.96 -3.17
N PHE A 10 -4.22 2.74 -2.67
CA PHE A 10 -2.93 2.19 -2.30
C PHE A 10 -2.54 1.07 -3.26
N LYS A 11 -1.33 1.17 -3.80
CA LYS A 11 -0.67 0.08 -4.52
C LYS A 11 0.30 -0.61 -3.57
N ILE A 12 0.09 -1.90 -3.33
CA ILE A 12 0.94 -2.71 -2.47
C ILE A 12 1.72 -3.68 -3.36
N TYR A 13 3.02 -3.45 -3.46
CA TYR A 13 3.97 -4.31 -4.14
C TYR A 13 4.48 -5.36 -3.17
N TYR A 14 4.35 -6.63 -3.54
CA TYR A 14 4.73 -7.77 -2.71
C TYR A 14 5.39 -8.85 -3.57
N ARG A 15 6.16 -9.73 -2.92
CA ARG A 15 6.69 -10.93 -3.55
C ARG A 15 5.82 -12.10 -3.16
N ASP A 16 5.24 -12.75 -4.16
CA ASP A 16 4.46 -13.97 -3.96
C ASP A 16 5.41 -15.14 -3.64
N PRO A 17 5.22 -15.82 -2.50
CA PRO A 17 6.12 -16.88 -2.05
C PRO A 17 6.06 -18.13 -2.93
N ASP A 18 4.90 -18.42 -3.52
CA ASP A 18 4.66 -19.66 -4.27
C ASP A 18 5.10 -19.52 -5.73
N THR A 19 5.07 -18.29 -6.25
CA THR A 19 5.36 -18.03 -7.68
C THR A 19 6.62 -17.21 -7.90
N THR A 20 7.37 -16.86 -6.84
CA THR A 20 8.65 -16.13 -6.84
C THR A 20 8.66 -14.74 -7.50
N GLY A 21 7.57 -14.33 -8.15
CA GLY A 21 7.43 -13.09 -8.91
C GLY A 21 6.95 -11.91 -8.07
N ASN A 22 7.26 -10.70 -8.56
CA ASN A 22 6.72 -9.46 -8.01
C ASN A 22 5.26 -9.30 -8.43
N ARG A 23 4.39 -9.03 -7.46
CA ARG A 23 2.96 -8.81 -7.68
C ARG A 23 2.53 -7.47 -7.12
N LEU A 24 1.36 -7.05 -7.59
CA LEU A 24 0.68 -5.84 -7.18
C LEU A 24 -0.70 -6.19 -6.62
N PHE A 25 -1.05 -5.57 -5.50
CA PHE A 25 -2.39 -5.51 -4.96
C PHE A 25 -2.87 -4.06 -4.94
N LEU A 26 -4.13 -3.83 -5.29
CA LEU A 26 -4.74 -2.50 -5.32
C LEU A 26 -5.82 -2.43 -4.26
N SER A 27 -5.65 -1.52 -3.29
CA SER A 27 -6.69 -1.16 -2.33
C SER A 27 -7.26 0.21 -2.71
N ALA A 28 -8.51 0.23 -3.18
CA ALA A 28 -9.19 1.45 -3.62
C ALA A 28 -10.36 1.85 -2.72
N HIS A 29 -10.54 1.14 -1.60
CA HIS A 29 -11.69 1.31 -0.69
C HIS A 29 -11.27 1.71 0.73
N THR A 30 -9.97 1.85 0.97
CA THR A 30 -9.41 2.17 2.29
C THR A 30 -8.82 3.58 2.31
N SER A 31 -8.90 4.24 3.46
CA SER A 31 -8.42 5.61 3.63
C SER A 31 -7.02 5.70 4.24
N THR A 32 -6.58 4.67 4.96
CA THR A 32 -5.28 4.67 5.65
C THR A 32 -4.38 3.54 5.16
N VAL A 33 -3.06 3.74 5.29
CA VAL A 33 -2.07 2.70 4.96
C VAL A 33 -2.26 1.44 5.81
N MET A 34 -2.71 1.59 7.07
CA MET A 34 -2.97 0.45 7.95
C MET A 34 -4.18 -0.35 7.49
N ASP A 35 -5.25 0.31 7.07
CA ASP A 35 -6.44 -0.36 6.54
C ASP A 35 -6.13 -1.08 5.22
N ALA A 36 -5.35 -0.45 4.33
CA ALA A 36 -4.91 -1.07 3.08
C ALA A 36 -4.08 -2.34 3.32
N VAL A 37 -3.18 -2.31 4.32
CA VAL A 37 -2.38 -3.47 4.72
C VAL A 37 -3.27 -4.55 5.37
N ALA A 38 -4.25 -4.16 6.17
CA ALA A 38 -5.19 -5.11 6.78
C ALA A 38 -6.03 -5.83 5.73
N GLU A 39 -6.56 -5.10 4.74
CA GLU A 39 -7.29 -5.67 3.60
C GLU A 39 -6.41 -6.63 2.80
N PHE A 40 -5.18 -6.21 2.49
CA PHE A 40 -4.20 -7.05 1.82
C PHE A 40 -3.93 -8.36 2.59
N ASN A 41 -3.71 -8.26 3.89
CA ASN A 41 -3.46 -9.43 4.74
C ASN A 41 -4.67 -10.36 4.79
N LEU A 42 -5.89 -9.82 4.83
CA LEU A 42 -7.12 -10.61 4.82
C LEU A 42 -7.30 -11.38 3.50
N ILE A 43 -7.00 -10.75 2.36
CA ILE A 43 -7.23 -11.33 1.02
C ILE A 43 -6.08 -12.25 0.59
N LYS A 44 -4.84 -11.92 0.98
CA LYS A 44 -3.64 -12.62 0.50
C LYS A 44 -2.98 -13.52 1.55
N GLY A 45 -3.50 -13.55 2.78
CA GLY A 45 -2.95 -14.35 3.88
C GLY A 45 -1.76 -13.71 4.59
N GLY A 46 -1.37 -12.49 4.21
CA GLY A 46 -0.20 -11.76 4.71
C GLY A 46 1.13 -12.42 4.33
N PHE A 47 2.19 -11.64 4.13
CA PHE A 47 3.47 -12.18 3.65
C PHE A 47 4.63 -11.74 4.52
N ASP A 48 5.61 -12.63 4.69
CA ASP A 48 6.86 -12.34 5.40
C ASP A 48 7.86 -11.55 4.54
N THR A 49 7.53 -11.29 3.27
CA THR A 49 8.36 -10.52 2.35
C THR A 49 8.13 -9.01 2.51
N PRO A 50 9.18 -8.18 2.34
CA PRO A 50 9.02 -6.73 2.40
C PRO A 50 7.97 -6.21 1.42
N LEU A 51 7.14 -5.27 1.89
CA LEU A 51 6.13 -4.59 1.10
C LEU A 51 6.58 -3.16 0.79
N ARG A 52 6.38 -2.73 -0.45
CA ARG A 52 6.40 -1.30 -0.82
C ARG A 52 4.97 -0.87 -1.09
N ILE A 53 4.55 0.22 -0.45
CA ILE A 53 3.18 0.71 -0.52
C ILE A 53 3.20 2.13 -1.06
N GLU A 54 2.41 2.41 -2.08
CA GLU A 54 2.31 3.72 -2.72
C GLU A 54 0.89 4.26 -2.59
N ARG A 55 0.75 5.49 -2.09
CA ARG A 55 -0.55 6.18 -2.00
C ARG A 55 -0.72 7.13 -3.16
N TYR A 56 -1.81 6.99 -3.90
CA TYR A 56 -2.19 7.90 -4.97
C TYR A 56 -3.42 8.70 -4.56
N ASN A 57 -3.50 9.96 -4.99
CA ASN A 57 -4.72 10.76 -4.86
C ASN A 57 -5.70 10.49 -6.03
N THR A 58 -6.86 11.15 -6.00
CA THR A 58 -7.90 11.10 -7.04
C THR A 58 -7.44 11.45 -8.44
N TYR A 59 -6.42 12.27 -8.56
CA TYR A 59 -5.85 12.70 -9.85
C TYR A 59 -4.76 11.73 -10.35
N GLY A 60 -4.56 10.60 -9.68
CA GLY A 60 -3.52 9.64 -10.01
C GLY A 60 -2.10 10.12 -9.67
N LYS A 61 -1.94 11.16 -8.84
CA LYS A 61 -0.64 11.64 -8.39
C LYS A 61 -0.17 10.81 -7.19
N LEU A 62 1.06 10.31 -7.26
CA LEU A 62 1.73 9.67 -6.13
C LEU A 62 1.92 10.71 -5.01
N THR A 63 1.42 10.37 -3.82
CA THR A 63 1.44 11.25 -2.65
C THR A 63 2.41 10.82 -1.57
N ASP A 64 2.50 9.51 -1.36
CA ASP A 64 3.29 8.90 -0.30
C ASP A 64 3.84 7.55 -0.74
N VAL A 65 5.00 7.21 -0.19
CA VAL A 65 5.58 5.86 -0.29
C VAL A 65 5.87 5.38 1.12
N PHE A 66 5.49 4.14 1.42
CA PHE A 66 5.78 3.46 2.67
C PHE A 66 6.52 2.16 2.40
N ASN A 67 7.40 1.78 3.32
CA ASN A 67 8.06 0.47 3.34
C ASN A 67 7.65 -0.28 4.61
N MET A 68 7.43 -1.58 4.50
CA MET A 68 7.05 -2.46 5.61
C MET A 68 7.83 -3.78 5.52
N ASP A 69 8.44 -4.23 6.60
CA ASP A 69 9.25 -5.46 6.64
C ASP A 69 8.38 -6.73 6.80
N GLY A 70 7.44 -6.94 5.89
CA GLY A 70 6.54 -8.09 5.92
C GLY A 70 5.45 -8.01 6.98
N ARG A 71 4.80 -9.14 7.26
CA ARG A 71 3.51 -9.27 7.98
C ARG A 71 3.46 -8.55 9.33
N TYR A 72 4.55 -8.60 10.09
CA TYR A 72 4.62 -8.01 11.44
C TYR A 72 5.31 -6.64 11.46
N GLY A 73 5.71 -6.12 10.29
CA GLY A 73 6.30 -4.80 10.18
C GLY A 73 5.28 -3.69 10.45
N VAL A 74 5.77 -2.51 10.81
CA VAL A 74 4.96 -1.29 10.82
C VAL A 74 5.27 -0.51 9.55
N PRO A 75 4.26 -0.05 8.78
CA PRO A 75 4.51 0.81 7.62
C PRO A 75 5.26 2.07 8.03
N ARG A 76 6.44 2.28 7.45
CA ARG A 76 7.25 3.48 7.65
C ARG A 76 7.22 4.31 6.39
N ARG A 77 6.76 5.56 6.52
CA ARG A 77 6.78 6.52 5.42
C ARG A 77 8.23 6.77 5.02
N LYS A 78 8.52 6.75 3.73
CA LYS A 78 9.83 7.12 3.20
C LYS A 78 9.94 8.64 3.23
N ASP A 79 10.87 9.16 4.02
CA ASP A 79 11.16 10.59 4.05
C ASP A 79 11.62 11.04 2.65
N MET A 80 11.09 12.17 2.17
CA MET A 80 11.31 12.74 0.82
C MET A 80 10.71 11.95 -0.36
N ALA A 81 9.43 11.57 -0.31
CA ALA A 81 8.71 11.04 -1.49
C ALA A 81 8.61 12.03 -2.69
N TYR A 82 9.10 13.27 -2.54
CA TYR A 82 9.04 14.36 -3.53
C TYR A 82 10.40 15.03 -3.83
N ALA A 83 11.52 14.31 -3.75
CA ALA A 83 12.76 14.80 -4.34
C ALA A 83 12.84 14.39 -5.82
N LEU A 84 12.13 15.12 -6.69
CA LEU A 84 12.32 15.16 -8.14
C LEU A 84 11.78 16.48 -8.69
#